data_AF-A0A944VAR4-F1
#
_entry.id   AF-A0A944VAR4-F1
#
_cell.length_a   1.000
_cell.length_b   1.000
_cell.length_c   1.000
_cell.angle_alpha   90.00
_cell.angle_beta   90.00
_cell.angle_gamma   90.00
#
_symmetry.space_group_name_H-M   'P 1'
#
loop_
_entity.id
_entity.type
_entity.pdbx_description
1 polymer ?
#
loop_
_entity_poly.entity_id
_entity_poly.type
_entity_poly.pdbx_seq_one_letter_code
_entity_poly.pdbx_strand_id
1 'polypeptide(L)' 'MLEFLAMGGYALFVWPAYGATVLVLSLAVVLPLRRHRQLTRELELIAMQRNRSQIT' A
#
# COMPACT_ATOMS: atom_id res chain seq x y z
N MET A 1 -26.36 3.17 -23.02
CA MET A 1 -25.33 3.59 -22.02
C MET A 1 -24.65 2.44 -21.27
N LEU A 2 -25.32 1.33 -20.94
CA LEU A 2 -24.66 0.12 -20.38
C LEU A 2 -24.07 -0.82 -21.46
N GLU A 3 -24.19 -0.47 -22.73
CA GLU A 3 -23.73 -1.29 -23.86
C GLU A 3 -22.20 -1.51 -23.89
N PHE A 4 -21.42 -0.62 -23.26
CA PHE A 4 -19.97 -0.82 -23.04
C PHE A 4 -19.67 -1.88 -21.96
N LEU A 5 -20.55 -2.04 -20.97
CA LEU A 5 -20.50 -3.15 -20.00
C LEU A 5 -21.10 -4.44 -20.58
N ALA A 6 -21.96 -4.32 -21.57
CA ALA A 6 -22.75 -5.40 -22.15
C ALA A 6 -22.38 -5.69 -23.62
N MET A 7 -21.11 -5.53 -24.01
CA MET A 7 -20.59 -6.10 -25.27
C MET A 7 -20.52 -7.63 -25.15
N GLY A 8 -21.67 -8.31 -25.22
CA GLY A 8 -21.77 -9.75 -25.48
C GLY A 8 -20.96 -10.70 -24.58
N GLY A 9 -20.70 -10.34 -23.32
CA GLY A 9 -19.97 -11.19 -22.36
C GLY A 9 -18.47 -10.94 -22.21
N TYR A 10 -17.86 -10.03 -23.00
CA TYR A 10 -16.41 -9.78 -22.94
C TYR A 10 -15.97 -8.94 -21.73
N ALA A 11 -16.86 -8.11 -21.20
CA ALA A 11 -16.57 -7.27 -20.04
C ALA A 11 -16.14 -8.12 -18.82
N LEU A 12 -16.76 -9.28 -18.61
CA LEU A 12 -16.42 -10.20 -17.52
C LEU A 12 -14.97 -10.72 -17.57
N PHE A 13 -14.31 -10.69 -18.73
CA PHE A 13 -12.90 -11.08 -18.87
C PHE A 13 -11.92 -9.92 -18.62
N VAL A 14 -12.35 -8.69 -18.91
CA VAL A 14 -11.50 -7.49 -18.87
C VAL A 14 -11.49 -6.86 -17.47
N TRP A 15 -12.64 -6.78 -16.81
CA TRP A 15 -12.78 -6.21 -15.47
C TRP A 15 -11.92 -6.89 -14.39
N PRO A 16 -11.76 -8.22 -14.35
CA PRO A 16 -10.87 -8.87 -13.38
C PRO A 16 -9.41 -8.48 -13.57
N ALA A 17 -8.93 -8.24 -14.79
CA ALA A 17 -7.56 -7.80 -15.06
C ALA A 17 -7.32 -6.39 -14.51
N TYR A 18 -8.27 -5.47 -14.72
CA TYR A 18 -8.23 -4.14 -14.11
C TYR A 18 -8.34 -4.20 -12.58
N GLY A 19 -9.24 -5.05 -12.05
CA GLY A 19 -9.39 -5.26 -10.61
C GLY A 19 -8.11 -5.80 -9.97
N ALA A 20 -7.48 -6.80 -10.60
CA ALA A 20 -6.20 -7.34 -10.16
C ALA A 20 -5.09 -6.28 -10.19
N THR A 21 -5.04 -5.47 -11.25
CA THR A 21 -4.05 -4.38 -11.37
C THR A 21 -4.24 -3.35 -10.27
N VAL A 22 -5.47 -2.89 -10.04
CA VAL A 22 -5.80 -1.95 -8.96
C VAL A 22 -5.48 -2.55 -7.59
N LEU A 23 -5.76 -3.84 -7.39
CA LEU A 23 -5.48 -4.54 -6.14
C LEU A 23 -3.98 -4.65 -5.87
N VAL A 24 -3.18 -5.03 -6.87
CA VAL A 24 -1.72 -5.09 -6.79
C VAL A 24 -1.13 -3.70 -6.51
N LEU A 25 -1.57 -2.67 -7.25
CA LEU A 25 -1.12 -1.30 -7.02
C LEU A 25 -1.49 -0.81 -5.62
N SER A 26 -2.72 -1.07 -5.18
CA SER A 26 -3.18 -0.71 -3.84
C SER A 26 -2.33 -1.41 -2.78
N LEU A 27 -2.04 -2.71 -2.93
CA LEU A 27 -1.21 -3.45 -2.00
C LEU A 27 0.24 -2.92 -1.99
N ALA A 28 0.79 -2.62 -3.17
CA ALA A 28 2.12 -2.04 -3.34
C ALA A 28 2.25 -0.65 -2.71
N VAL A 29 1.16 0.12 -2.58
CA VAL A 29 1.16 1.42 -1.87
C VAL A 29 0.91 1.23 -0.38
N VAL A 30 -0.04 0.36 0.01
CA VAL A 30 -0.43 0.15 1.41
C VAL A 30 0.68 -0.50 2.24
N LEU A 31 1.40 -1.48 1.67
CA LEU A 31 2.51 -2.17 2.34
C LEU A 31 3.62 -1.21 2.80
N PRO A 32 4.23 -0.39 1.92
CA PRO A 32 5.26 0.56 2.33
C PRO A 32 4.71 1.65 3.25
N LEU A 33 3.47 2.10 3.07
CA LEU A 33 2.87 3.07 4.00
C LEU A 33 2.74 2.52 5.42
N ARG A 34 2.33 1.24 5.55
CA ARG A 34 2.29 0.55 6.85
C ARG A 34 3.68 0.35 7.43
N ARG A 35 4.65 -0.05 6.60
CA ARG A 35 6.06 -0.21 6.99
C ARG A 35 6.66 1.10 7.47
N HIS A 36 6.40 2.20 6.76
CA HIS A 36 6.92 3.53 7.10
C HIS A 36 6.48 3.98 8.50
N ARG A 37 5.20 3.74 8.84
CA ARG A 37 4.66 4.07 10.18
C ARG A 37 5.29 3.25 11.31
N GLN A 38 5.76 2.04 11.02
CA GLN A 38 6.45 1.20 12.00
C GLN A 38 7.90 1.68 12.19
N LEU A 39 8.59 1.96 11.08
CA LEU A 39 9.98 2.41 11.10
C LEU A 39 10.17 3.76 11.78
N THR A 40 9.25 4.72 11.59
CA THR A 40 9.35 6.02 12.27
C THR A 40 9.25 5.90 13.79
N ARG A 41 8.39 5.00 14.31
CA ARG A 41 8.31 4.75 15.75
C ARG A 41 9.59 4.13 16.29
N GLU A 42 10.19 3.22 15.55
CA GLU A 42 11.44 2.56 15.96
C GLU A 42 12.62 3.55 15.97
N LEU A 43 12.67 4.45 14.98
CA LEU A 43 13.67 5.52 14.92
C LEU A 43 13.53 6.53 16.07
N GLU A 44 12.30 6.88 16.47
CA GLU A 44 12.06 7.75 17.64
C GLU A 44 12.58 7.10 18.93
N LEU A 45 12.34 5.80 19.13
CA LEU A 45 12.82 5.08 20.31
C LEU A 45 14.36 5.04 20.35
N ILE A 46 15.01 4.77 19.21
CA ILE A 46 16.48 4.74 19.10
C ILE A 46 17.06 6.16 19.31
N ALA A 47 16.42 7.20 18.78
CA ALA A 47 16.85 8.59 18.96
C ALA A 47 16.81 9.00 20.44
N MET A 48 15.79 8.56 21.19
CA MET A 48 15.71 8.81 22.63
C MET A 48 16.77 8.08 23.44
N GLN A 49 17.14 6.85 23.06
CA GLN A 49 18.20 6.09 23.74
C GLN A 49 19.59 6.73 23.55
N ARG A 50 19.90 7.19 22.35
CA ARG A 50 21.21 7.80 22.03
C ARG A 50 21.49 9.09 22.79
N ASN A 51 20.44 9.85 23.14
CA ASN A 51 20.60 11.07 23.94
C ASN A 51 20.91 10.76 25.42
N ARG A 52 20.54 9.58 25.92
CA ARG A 52 20.76 9.19 27.32
C ARG A 52 22.15 8.61 27.58
N SER A 53 22.82 8.07 26.57
CA SER A 53 24.18 7.51 26.68
C SER A 53 25.32 8.54 26.52
N GLN A 54 25.00 9.80 26.23
CA GLN A 54 25.98 10.89 26.10
C GLN A 54 26.14 11.72 27.40
N ILE A 55 25.40 11.40 28.46
CA ILE A 55 25.36 12.17 29.72
C ILE A 55 26.18 11.50 30.85
N THR A 56 26.91 10.41 30.58
CA THR A 56 27.83 9.76 31.54
C THR A 56 29.24 9.83 31.01
#